data_AF-A0A0F9BU78-F1
#
_entry.id   AF-A0A0F9BU78-F1
#
_cell.length_a   1.000
_cell.length_b   1.000
_cell.length_c   1.000
_cell.angle_alpha   90.00
_cell.angle_beta   90.00
_cell.angle_gamma   90.00
#
_symmetry.space_group_name_H-M   'P 1'
#
loop_
_entity.id
_entity.type
_entity.pdbx_description
1 polymer ?
#
loop_
_entity_poly.entity_id
_entity_poly.type
_entity_poly.pdbx_seq_one_letter_code
_entity_poly.pdbx_strand_id
1 'polypeptide(L)'
;MPNVGSVHIDAALTDVSVAFGQNKYVSDRLAPVIPVNKQSNKYFIVDANREANREDEDERSPGTRAKGADFEISNDTYSADDHALEGTVPDA
;
A
#
# COMPACT_ATOMS: atom_id res chain seq x y z
N MET A 1 5.87 -9.84 -33.03
CA MET A 1 6.45 -8.48 -32.92
C MET A 1 5.30 -7.54 -32.59
N PRO A 2 5.39 -6.68 -31.57
CA PRO A 2 4.28 -5.78 -31.25
C PRO A 2 4.08 -4.80 -32.41
N ASN A 3 2.86 -4.66 -32.89
CA ASN A 3 2.48 -3.68 -33.91
C ASN A 3 2.20 -2.35 -33.19
N VAL A 4 2.56 -1.22 -33.79
CA VAL A 4 2.40 0.13 -33.19
C VAL A 4 0.93 0.46 -32.89
N GLY A 5 -0.02 -0.22 -33.54
CA GLY A 5 -1.44 -0.14 -33.18
C GLY A 5 -1.79 -0.83 -31.85
N SER A 6 -1.10 -1.90 -31.49
CA SER A 6 -1.37 -2.70 -30.28
C SER A 6 -1.06 -1.90 -29.01
N VAL A 7 0.03 -1.14 -28.98
CA VAL A 7 0.45 -0.39 -27.79
C VAL A 7 -0.56 0.67 -27.35
N HIS A 8 -1.31 1.27 -28.29
CA HIS A 8 -2.35 2.25 -27.97
C HIS A 8 -3.60 1.56 -27.39
N ILE A 9 -3.93 0.37 -27.89
CA ILE A 9 -5.05 -0.45 -27.40
C ILE A 9 -4.73 -0.99 -26.01
N ASP A 10 -3.51 -1.48 -25.81
CA ASP A 10 -3.02 -2.01 -24.53
C ASP A 10 -3.01 -0.92 -23.44
N ALA A 11 -2.61 0.31 -23.78
CA ALA A 11 -2.67 1.43 -22.86
C ALA A 11 -4.12 1.73 -22.42
N ALA A 12 -5.07 1.77 -23.36
CA ALA A 12 -6.48 1.99 -23.05
C ALA A 12 -7.08 0.85 -22.20
N LEU A 13 -6.73 -0.40 -22.48
CA LEU A 13 -7.16 -1.56 -21.69
C LEU A 13 -6.56 -1.55 -20.28
N THR A 14 -5.32 -1.09 -20.15
CA THR A 14 -4.66 -0.92 -18.86
C THR A 14 -5.40 0.14 -18.02
N ASP A 15 -5.70 1.30 -18.59
CA ASP A 15 -6.43 2.36 -17.89
C ASP A 15 -7.82 1.91 -17.43
N VAL A 16 -8.55 1.16 -18.27
CA VAL A 16 -9.85 0.58 -17.90
C VAL A 16 -9.72 -0.45 -16.78
N SER A 17 -8.67 -1.27 -16.81
CA SER A 17 -8.41 -2.28 -15.77
C SER A 17 -8.05 -1.63 -14.43
N VAL A 18 -7.28 -0.54 -14.44
CA VAL A 18 -6.94 0.24 -13.23
C VAL A 18 -8.20 0.90 -12.66
N ALA A 19 -9.09 1.41 -13.50
CA ALA A 19 -10.33 2.07 -13.08
C ALA A 19 -11.43 1.08 -12.63
N PHE A 20 -11.24 -0.23 -12.79
CA PHE A 20 -12.25 -1.23 -12.47
C PHE A 20 -12.43 -1.40 -10.95
N GLY A 21 -13.28 -0.56 -10.36
CA GLY A 21 -13.69 -0.65 -8.96
C GLY A 21 -14.93 -1.52 -8.78
N GLN A 22 -14.84 -2.56 -7.96
CA GLN A 22 -15.97 -3.43 -7.65
C GLN A 22 -16.73 -2.91 -6.41
N ASN A 23 -17.81 -2.15 -6.61
CA ASN A 23 -18.61 -1.50 -5.55
C ASN A 23 -19.23 -2.43 -4.49
N LYS A 24 -19.20 -3.75 -4.71
CA LYS A 24 -19.73 -4.76 -3.78
C LYS A 24 -18.75 -5.16 -2.67
N TYR A 25 -17.46 -4.86 -2.83
CA TYR A 25 -16.44 -5.18 -1.84
C TYR A 25 -16.05 -3.94 -1.04
N VAL A 26 -15.78 -4.13 0.26
CA VAL A 26 -15.37 -3.07 1.20
C VAL A 26 -13.87 -3.16 1.54
N SER A 27 -13.14 -4.05 0.87
CA SER A 27 -11.73 -4.34 1.13
C SER A 27 -10.87 -3.08 1.07
N ASP A 28 -11.05 -2.25 0.04
CA ASP A 28 -10.26 -1.01 -0.16
C ASP A 28 -10.50 0.04 0.94
N ARG A 29 -11.62 -0.03 1.67
CA ARG A 29 -11.91 0.85 2.81
C ARG A 29 -11.33 0.33 4.12
N LEU A 30 -11.25 -0.99 4.28
CA LEU A 30 -10.68 -1.63 5.47
C LEU A 30 -9.15 -1.70 5.39
N ALA A 31 -8.62 -1.96 4.20
CA ALA A 31 -7.20 -2.11 3.91
C ALA A 31 -6.87 -1.33 2.63
N PRO A 32 -6.52 -0.04 2.73
CA PRO A 32 -6.18 0.75 1.55
C PRO A 32 -4.93 0.20 0.86
N VAL A 33 -4.97 0.17 -0.48
CA VAL A 33 -3.83 -0.27 -1.30
C VAL A 33 -2.73 0.80 -1.25
N ILE A 34 -1.57 0.45 -0.69
CA ILE A 34 -0.40 1.32 -0.64
C ILE A 34 0.62 0.80 -1.67
N PRO A 35 1.02 1.61 -2.67
CA PRO A 35 1.99 1.17 -3.67
C PRO A 35 3.37 0.95 -3.03
N VAL A 36 3.97 -0.19 -3.30
CA VAL A 36 5.32 -0.56 -2.83
C VAL A 36 6.24 -0.84 -4.02
N ASN A 37 7.50 -0.42 -3.90
CA ASN A 37 8.51 -0.61 -4.95
C ASN A 37 9.23 -1.97 -4.87
N LYS A 38 9.04 -2.72 -3.78
CA LYS A 38 9.75 -3.98 -3.51
C LYS A 38 8.77 -5.12 -3.30
N GLN A 39 9.07 -6.26 -3.92
CA GLN A 39 8.30 -7.48 -3.82
C GLN A 39 8.26 -8.05 -2.40
N SER A 40 9.40 -8.03 -1.71
CA SER A 40 9.51 -8.37 -0.30
C SER A 40 10.18 -7.24 0.46
N ASN A 41 9.61 -6.88 1.60
CA ASN A 41 10.18 -5.89 2.50
C ASN A 41 9.60 -6.07 3.91
N LYS A 42 10.09 -5.27 4.85
CA LYS A 42 9.52 -5.20 6.20
C LYS A 42 8.38 -4.20 6.24
N TYR A 43 7.41 -4.45 7.10
CA TYR A 43 6.37 -3.50 7.46
C TYR A 43 6.43 -3.21 8.95
N PHE A 44 6.01 -2.01 9.32
CA PHE A 44 6.09 -1.50 10.67
C PHE A 44 4.70 -1.56 11.30
N ILE A 45 4.54 -2.43 12.28
CA ILE A 45 3.35 -2.44 13.13
C ILE A 45 3.62 -1.46 14.26
N VAL A 46 2.74 -0.46 14.36
CA VAL A 46 2.68 0.42 15.54
C VAL A 46 1.63 -0.18 16.46
N ASP A 47 2.03 -0.55 17.68
CA ASP A 47 1.09 -1.07 18.66
C ASP A 47 0.18 0.06 19.16
N ALA A 48 -1.03 0.11 18.61
CA ALA A 48 -1.98 1.17 18.93
C ALA A 48 -2.41 1.17 20.40
N ASN A 49 -2.39 0.03 21.11
CA ASN A 49 -2.75 -0.02 22.53
C ASN A 49 -1.65 0.56 23.41
N ARG A 50 -0.39 0.37 23.04
CA ARG A 50 0.76 0.91 23.76
C ARG A 50 0.96 2.39 23.49
N GLU A 51 0.83 2.82 22.23
CA GLU A 51 1.00 4.21 21.86
C GLU A 51 -0.20 5.08 22.29
N ALA A 52 -1.43 4.57 22.26
CA ALA A 52 -2.60 5.35 22.72
C ALA A 52 -2.70 5.49 24.25
N ASN A 53 -2.06 4.60 25.01
CA ASN A 53 -2.02 4.66 26.49
C ASN A 53 -0.70 5.23 27.01
N ARG A 54 0.08 5.91 26.17
CA ARG A 54 1.32 6.55 26.60
C ARG A 54 0.98 7.82 27.38
N GLU A 55 1.49 7.95 28.60
CA GLU A 55 1.41 9.20 29.35
C GLU A 55 2.40 10.21 28.74
N ASP A 56 1.88 11.10 27.90
CA ASP A 56 2.65 12.19 27.29
C ASP A 56 2.80 13.37 28.28
N GLU A 57 3.75 13.26 29.23
CA GLU A 57 4.21 14.43 30.00
C GLU A 57 5.22 15.24 29.17
N ASP A 58 4.71 16.25 28.45
CA ASP A 58 5.43 17.15 27.55
C ASP A 58 5.91 18.45 28.21
N GLU A 59 5.69 18.62 29.51
CA GLU A 59 6.07 19.83 30.25
C GLU A 59 7.59 20.07 30.15
N ARG A 60 7.96 21.19 29.51
CA ARG A 60 9.35 21.58 29.32
C ARG A 60 9.65 22.92 29.96
N SER A 61 10.83 23.01 30.57
CA SER A 61 11.41 24.30 30.93
C SER A 61 11.94 25.04 29.70
N PRO A 62 11.88 26.40 29.66
CA PRO A 62 12.40 27.18 28.55
C PRO A 62 13.90 26.93 28.34
N GLY A 63 14.28 26.52 27.12
CA GLY A 63 15.68 26.29 26.74
C GLY A 63 16.13 24.82 26.71
N THR A 64 15.30 23.87 27.17
CA THR A 64 15.63 22.43 27.14
C THR A 64 15.14 21.77 25.83
N ARG A 65 15.91 20.77 25.35
CA ARG A 65 15.56 19.95 24.17
C ARG A 65 14.33 19.10 24.46
N ALA A 66 13.45 18.95 23.47
CA ALA A 66 12.27 18.09 23.58
C ALA A 66 12.65 16.63 23.89
N LYS A 67 11.82 15.94 24.69
CA LYS A 67 11.91 14.49 24.86
C LYS A 67 11.67 13.81 23.51
N GLY A 68 12.46 12.79 23.21
CA GLY A 68 12.26 11.97 22.01
C GLY A 68 11.13 10.97 22.26
N ALA A 69 10.19 10.88 21.31
CA ALA A 69 9.22 9.80 21.27
C ALA A 69 9.77 8.72 20.33
N ASP A 70 10.17 7.59 20.91
CA ASP A 70 10.53 6.39 20.16
C ASP A 70 9.30 5.48 20.04
N PHE A 71 8.96 5.11 18.81
CA PHE A 71 7.91 4.14 18.53
C PHE A 71 8.52 2.74 18.55
N GLU A 72 7.86 1.78 19.20
CA GLU A 72 8.25 0.38 19.07
C GLU A 72 7.79 -0.12 17.71
N ILE A 73 8.75 -0.40 16.84
CA ILE A 73 8.52 -0.73 15.45
C ILE A 73 8.70 -2.24 15.27
N SER A 74 7.65 -2.95 14.83
CA SER A 74 7.80 -4.36 14.45
C SER A 74 8.73 -4.54 13.24
N ASN A 75 9.38 -5.70 13.14
CA ASN A 75 10.28 -6.09 12.05
C ASN A 75 9.67 -7.15 11.11
N ASP A 76 8.36 -7.36 11.18
CA ASP A 76 7.66 -8.34 10.36
C ASP A 76 7.86 -8.09 8.86
N THR A 77 7.85 -9.17 8.09
CA THR A 77 8.11 -9.16 6.65
C THR A 77 6.84 -9.47 5.86
N TYR A 78 6.67 -8.82 4.71
CA TYR A 78 5.69 -9.20 3.70
C TYR A 78 6.37 -9.74 2.44
N SER A 79 5.64 -10.55 1.67
CA SER A 79 5.99 -10.99 0.32
C SER A 79 4.76 -10.83 -0.58
N ALA A 80 4.94 -10.16 -1.72
CA ALA A 80 3.91 -10.00 -2.75
C ALA A 80 4.23 -10.92 -3.92
N ASP A 81 3.51 -12.03 -4.04
CA ASP A 81 3.67 -12.97 -5.15
C ASP A 81 3.02 -12.44 -6.44
N ASP A 82 3.68 -12.66 -7.57
CA ASP A 82 3.21 -12.22 -8.88
C ASP A 82 2.11 -13.18 -9.40
N HIS A 83 0.97 -12.62 -9.79
CA HIS A 83 -0.17 -13.36 -10.31
C HIS A 83 -0.68 -12.69 -11.58
N ALA A 84 -0.69 -13.43 -12.69
CA ALA A 84 -1.19 -12.98 -13.99
C ALA A 84 -2.19 -13.97 -14.58
N LEU A 85 -3.26 -13.44 -15.19
CA LEU A 85 -4.26 -14.21 -15.94
C LEU A 85 -4.36 -13.65 -17.36
N GLU A 86 -4.41 -14.54 -18.35
CA GLU A 86 -4.58 -14.19 -19.75
C GLU A 86 -6.06 -14.24 -20.14
N GLY A 87 -6.55 -13.18 -20.80
CA GLY A 87 -7.88 -13.13 -21.41
C GLY A 87 -7.77 -13.17 -22.93
N THR A 88 -8.41 -14.13 -23.58
CA THR A 88 -8.45 -14.22 -25.05
C THR A 88 -9.70 -13.58 -25.60
N VAL A 89 -9.57 -12.84 -26.71
CA VAL A 89 -10.71 -12.27 -27.46
C VAL A 89 -10.97 -13.17 -28.67
N PRO A 90 -12.12 -13.86 -28.76
CA PRO A 90 -12.47 -14.64 -29.94
C PRO A 90 -12.88 -13.74 -31.11
N ASP A 91 -12.39 -14.05 -32.32
CA ASP A 91 -12.77 -13.42 -33.59
C ASP A 91 -14.13 -14.02 -34.02
N ALA A 92 -15.19 -13.19 -34.04
CA ALA A 92 -16.54 -13.57 -34.49
C ALA A 92 -17.05 -12.57 -35.53
#